data_AF-A0AAX0IVG1-F1
#
_entry.id   AF-A0AAX0IVG1-F1
#
_cell.length_a   1.000
_cell.length_b   1.000
_cell.length_c   1.000
_cell.angle_alpha   90.00
_cell.angle_beta   90.00
_cell.angle_gamma   90.00
#
_symmetry.space_group_name_H-M   'P 1'
#
loop_
_entity.id
_entity.type
_entity.pdbx_description
1 polymer ?
#
loop_
_entity_poly.entity_id
_entity_poly.type
_entity_poly.pdbx_seq_one_letter_code
_entity_poly.pdbx_strand_id
1 'polypeptide(L)'
;MFQFSTSQLEALSAEITTREIRQQPELWKEAFDYYTANLERITAFLNNLPEGRLRVIFAGAGTSQYVGDTILPYLKRTGNENRFDFQSVGTTNLVSNPHDYFKAEIPTVLVSFARSGNSPESLASVQLGQQIVRDFYQITITCAPEGKLAIAAKDDTNNLLLMMPDRSNDAGFAMTGSFTCMTLTALLVFDEAHSLEEKEGFVKAIRQMGTSVLEREDVIQHYVNLDYNRVIYLGSGSLSGLAREVQLKILELTAGQIATAFDSSMGFRHGPKSFVNSSSLAFVFVSNDDYTRQYDIDILNELHGDQIARLVLAVGVDAESDFEGLSFSFDKEYRFVPDAYLALPYAVFGQTVSLLSSIKVGNKPDTPSPTGTVNRVVKGVTIHPLEA
;
A
#
# COMPACT_ATOMS: atom_id res chain seq x y z
N MET A 1 17.94 -2.09 -13.93
CA MET A 1 18.15 -2.08 -12.47
C MET A 1 18.17 -3.48 -11.91
N PHE A 2 17.14 -4.30 -12.11
CA PHE A 2 17.03 -5.62 -11.50
C PHE A 2 18.05 -6.64 -12.04
N GLN A 3 18.61 -6.41 -13.22
CA GLN A 3 19.70 -7.22 -13.80
C GLN A 3 21.11 -6.68 -13.51
N PHE A 4 21.24 -5.54 -12.82
CA PHE A 4 22.55 -4.97 -12.50
C PHE A 4 23.23 -5.74 -11.37
N SER A 5 24.56 -5.78 -11.38
CA SER A 5 25.34 -6.29 -10.26
C SER A 5 25.18 -5.40 -9.03
N THR A 6 25.45 -5.95 -7.84
CA THR A 6 25.48 -5.18 -6.59
C THR A 6 26.35 -3.93 -6.71
N SER A 7 27.56 -4.07 -7.27
CA SER A 7 28.50 -2.95 -7.46
C SER A 7 27.97 -1.85 -8.40
N GLN A 8 27.21 -2.21 -9.43
CA GLN A 8 26.56 -1.24 -10.32
C GLN A 8 25.45 -0.49 -9.59
N LEU A 9 24.67 -1.16 -8.75
CA LEU A 9 23.59 -0.55 -7.96
C LEU A 9 24.14 0.33 -6.83
N GLU A 10 25.21 -0.08 -6.16
CA GLU A 10 25.89 0.72 -5.13
C GLU A 10 26.44 2.03 -5.71
N ALA A 11 27.01 2.00 -6.92
CA ALA A 11 27.47 3.20 -7.62
C ALA A 11 26.33 4.20 -7.90
N LEU A 12 25.09 3.72 -8.03
CA LEU A 12 23.88 4.53 -8.20
C LEU A 12 23.18 4.86 -6.87
N SER A 13 23.68 4.36 -5.73
CA SER A 13 23.02 4.42 -4.43
C SER A 13 21.57 3.92 -4.49
N ALA A 14 21.39 2.77 -5.15
CA ALA A 14 20.10 2.16 -5.43
C ALA A 14 20.04 0.67 -5.04
N GLU A 15 21.08 0.11 -4.41
CA GLU A 15 21.14 -1.32 -4.08
C GLU A 15 20.00 -1.72 -3.16
N ILE A 16 19.77 -0.93 -2.11
CA ILE A 16 18.87 -1.30 -1.03
C ILE A 16 17.43 -1.31 -1.54
N THR A 17 17.00 -0.20 -2.12
CA THR A 17 15.65 -0.04 -2.67
C THR A 17 15.38 -1.05 -3.78
N THR A 18 16.37 -1.29 -4.65
CA THR A 18 16.22 -2.27 -5.74
C THR A 18 16.05 -3.68 -5.20
N ARG A 19 16.88 -4.10 -4.24
CA ARG A 19 16.77 -5.42 -3.61
C ARG A 19 15.44 -5.59 -2.87
N GLU A 20 15.00 -4.56 -2.16
CA GLU A 20 13.75 -4.56 -1.40
C GLU A 20 12.51 -4.65 -2.30
N ILE A 21 12.53 -4.02 -3.49
CA ILE A 21 11.46 -4.20 -4.48
C ILE A 21 11.48 -5.64 -5.03
N ARG A 22 12.67 -6.15 -5.41
CA ARG A 22 12.82 -7.48 -6.04
C ARG A 22 12.37 -8.64 -5.17
N GLN A 23 12.53 -8.53 -3.86
CA GLN A 23 12.21 -9.62 -2.94
C GLN A 23 10.73 -9.81 -2.65
N GLN A 24 9.87 -8.85 -3.01
CA GLN A 24 8.46 -8.87 -2.61
C GLN A 24 7.70 -10.17 -2.92
N PRO A 25 7.84 -10.79 -4.12
CA PRO A 25 7.21 -12.08 -4.38
C PRO A 25 7.66 -13.21 -3.42
N GLU A 26 8.88 -13.18 -2.91
CA GLU A 26 9.34 -14.12 -1.88
C GLU A 26 8.72 -13.77 -0.52
N LEU A 27 8.74 -12.47 -0.16
CA LEU A 27 8.19 -12.00 1.11
C LEU A 27 6.70 -12.29 1.26
N TRP A 28 5.91 -12.25 0.18
CA TRP A 28 4.49 -12.58 0.23
C TRP A 28 4.24 -14.05 0.56
N LYS A 29 5.12 -14.96 0.14
CA LYS A 29 5.07 -16.36 0.56
C LYS A 29 5.41 -16.49 2.04
N GLU A 30 6.48 -15.83 2.48
CA GLU A 30 6.89 -15.84 3.89
C GLU A 30 5.77 -15.26 4.80
N ALA A 31 5.10 -14.18 4.38
CA ALA A 31 3.99 -13.58 5.09
C ALA A 31 2.75 -14.50 5.14
N PHE A 32 2.43 -15.19 4.04
CA PHE A 32 1.35 -16.18 4.01
C PHE A 32 1.64 -17.41 4.88
N ASP A 33 2.89 -17.88 4.87
CA ASP A 33 3.33 -19.00 5.71
C ASP A 33 3.25 -18.62 7.20
N TYR A 34 3.67 -17.40 7.55
CA TYR A 34 3.54 -16.89 8.90
C TYR A 34 2.07 -16.77 9.33
N TYR A 35 1.20 -16.22 8.47
CA TYR A 35 -0.24 -16.14 8.72
C TYR A 35 -0.83 -17.53 8.99
N THR A 36 -0.53 -18.51 8.12
CA THR A 36 -1.03 -19.89 8.24
C THR A 36 -0.55 -20.54 9.53
N ALA A 37 0.72 -20.39 9.88
CA ALA A 37 1.30 -20.92 11.12
C ALA A 37 0.71 -20.26 12.39
N ASN A 38 0.11 -19.08 12.27
CA ASN A 38 -0.49 -18.33 13.37
C ASN A 38 -2.02 -18.29 13.31
N LEU A 39 -2.66 -19.03 12.39
CA LEU A 39 -4.09 -18.91 12.12
C LEU A 39 -4.94 -19.20 13.37
N GLU A 40 -4.58 -20.23 14.14
CA GLU A 40 -5.25 -20.54 15.41
C GLU A 40 -5.16 -19.40 16.42
N ARG A 41 -3.97 -18.78 16.57
CA ARG A 41 -3.74 -17.65 17.47
C ARG A 41 -4.53 -16.41 17.04
N ILE A 42 -4.56 -16.11 15.75
CA ILE A 42 -5.33 -15.00 15.17
C ILE A 42 -6.82 -15.23 15.42
N THR A 43 -7.32 -16.42 15.11
CA THR A 43 -8.73 -16.79 15.27
C THR A 43 -9.16 -16.74 16.74
N ALA A 44 -8.32 -17.26 17.64
CA ALA A 44 -8.56 -17.20 19.08
C ALA A 44 -8.64 -15.75 19.58
N PHE A 45 -7.75 -14.87 19.12
CA PHE A 45 -7.80 -13.45 19.48
C PHE A 45 -9.09 -12.79 19.00
N LEU A 46 -9.46 -12.96 17.73
CA LEU A 46 -10.68 -12.38 17.15
C LEU A 46 -11.95 -12.90 17.85
N ASN A 47 -11.99 -14.18 18.22
CA ASN A 47 -13.10 -14.80 18.95
C ASN A 47 -13.20 -14.32 20.41
N ASN A 48 -12.08 -13.91 21.02
CA ASN A 48 -12.06 -13.38 22.38
C ASN A 48 -12.42 -11.89 22.47
N LEU A 49 -12.59 -11.20 21.34
CA LEU A 49 -13.08 -9.84 21.32
C LEU A 49 -14.53 -9.79 21.85
N PRO A 50 -14.95 -8.72 22.56
CA PRO A 50 -16.24 -8.66 23.23
C PRO A 50 -17.40 -8.73 22.24
N GLU A 51 -18.49 -9.39 22.59
CA GLU A 51 -19.67 -9.56 21.73
C GLU A 51 -20.25 -8.23 21.22
N GLY A 52 -21.01 -8.28 20.12
CA GLY A 52 -21.66 -7.10 19.53
C GLY A 52 -20.95 -6.55 18.30
N ARG A 53 -21.11 -5.27 17.99
CA ARG A 53 -20.42 -4.63 16.86
C ARG A 53 -19.23 -3.82 17.37
N LEU A 54 -18.06 -4.06 16.78
CA LEU A 54 -16.80 -3.39 17.12
C LEU A 54 -16.43 -2.40 16.03
N ARG A 55 -15.81 -1.28 16.39
CA ARG A 55 -15.10 -0.44 15.43
C ARG A 55 -13.72 -1.03 15.17
N VAL A 56 -13.31 -1.12 13.90
CA VAL A 56 -11.95 -1.51 13.53
C VAL A 56 -11.31 -0.36 12.76
N ILE A 57 -10.25 0.23 13.32
CA ILE A 57 -9.53 1.34 12.69
C ILE A 57 -8.19 0.84 12.17
N PHE A 58 -8.03 0.84 10.85
CA PHE A 58 -6.76 0.65 10.16
C PHE A 58 -5.94 1.95 10.20
N ALA A 59 -4.84 1.95 10.95
CA ALA A 59 -4.09 3.16 11.25
C ALA A 59 -2.59 3.03 10.94
N GLY A 60 -2.04 4.07 10.31
CA GLY A 60 -0.61 4.23 10.06
C GLY A 60 -0.30 5.67 9.64
N ALA A 61 0.98 5.99 9.42
CA ALA A 61 1.41 7.29 8.88
C ALA A 61 2.03 7.14 7.49
N GLY A 62 1.73 8.06 6.57
CA GLY A 62 2.23 8.03 5.19
C GLY A 62 1.83 6.72 4.49
N THR A 63 2.78 6.04 3.87
CA THR A 63 2.57 4.73 3.24
C THR A 63 1.88 3.71 4.16
N SER A 64 2.15 3.72 5.47
CA SER A 64 1.46 2.82 6.40
C SER A 64 -0.03 3.12 6.54
N GLN A 65 -0.47 4.37 6.37
CA GLN A 65 -1.91 4.68 6.29
C GLN A 65 -2.52 4.04 5.04
N TYR A 66 -1.80 4.08 3.92
CA TYR A 66 -2.32 3.65 2.63
C TYR A 66 -2.52 2.13 2.54
N VAL A 67 -1.96 1.37 3.49
CA VAL A 67 -2.36 -0.03 3.72
C VAL A 67 -3.87 -0.10 3.99
N GLY A 68 -4.34 0.69 4.96
CA GLY A 68 -5.76 0.77 5.30
C GLY A 68 -6.62 1.30 4.15
N ASP A 69 -6.19 2.36 3.47
CA ASP A 69 -6.91 2.93 2.33
C ASP A 69 -7.07 1.91 1.18
N THR A 70 -6.07 1.03 0.99
CA THR A 70 -6.07 -0.01 -0.06
C THR A 70 -7.01 -1.16 0.30
N ILE A 71 -7.00 -1.65 1.54
CA ILE A 71 -7.78 -2.83 1.92
C ILE A 71 -9.25 -2.51 2.26
N LEU A 72 -9.54 -1.29 2.70
CA LEU A 72 -10.85 -0.92 3.23
C LEU A 72 -12.01 -1.20 2.25
N PRO A 73 -11.99 -0.76 0.97
CA PRO A 73 -13.10 -0.99 0.05
C PRO A 73 -13.40 -2.48 -0.18
N TYR A 74 -12.35 -3.31 -0.17
CA TYR A 74 -12.49 -4.75 -0.31
C TYR A 74 -13.10 -5.39 0.94
N LEU A 75 -12.58 -5.07 2.13
CA LEU A 75 -13.06 -5.61 3.40
C LEU A 75 -14.49 -5.15 3.75
N LYS A 76 -14.94 -4.00 3.22
CA LYS A 76 -16.36 -3.61 3.25
C LYS A 76 -17.29 -4.61 2.56
N ARG A 77 -16.78 -5.47 1.67
CA ARG A 77 -17.55 -6.52 0.99
C ARG A 77 -17.24 -7.93 1.50
N THR A 78 -15.99 -8.21 1.85
CA THR A 78 -15.51 -9.57 2.14
C THR A 78 -15.22 -9.83 3.62
N GLY A 79 -15.14 -8.78 4.43
CA GLY A 79 -15.07 -8.90 5.88
C GLY A 79 -16.45 -8.99 6.51
N ASN A 80 -16.48 -9.29 7.81
CA ASN A 80 -17.72 -9.42 8.57
C ASN A 80 -18.26 -8.05 9.02
N GLU A 81 -18.90 -7.30 8.12
CA GLU A 81 -19.45 -5.95 8.40
C GLU A 81 -20.60 -5.93 9.43
N ASN A 82 -21.18 -7.09 9.75
CA ASN A 82 -22.13 -7.21 10.87
C ASN A 82 -21.40 -7.12 12.22
N ARG A 83 -20.17 -7.64 12.27
CA ARG A 83 -19.33 -7.69 13.46
C ARG A 83 -18.40 -6.47 13.57
N PHE A 84 -17.81 -6.04 12.46
CA PHE A 84 -16.78 -5.02 12.41
C PHE A 84 -17.26 -3.83 11.57
N ASP A 85 -17.19 -2.62 12.13
CA ASP A 85 -17.23 -1.38 11.35
C ASP A 85 -15.81 -0.99 10.96
N PHE A 86 -15.39 -1.38 9.76
CA PHE A 86 -14.06 -1.06 9.24
C PHE A 86 -13.92 0.41 8.85
N GLN A 87 -12.80 1.02 9.26
CA GLN A 87 -12.42 2.39 8.94
C GLN A 87 -10.92 2.46 8.63
N SER A 88 -10.49 3.40 7.80
CA SER A 88 -9.07 3.74 7.67
C SER A 88 -8.84 5.20 8.05
N VAL A 89 -7.97 5.40 9.03
CA VAL A 89 -7.68 6.72 9.60
C VAL A 89 -6.19 6.79 9.88
N GLY A 90 -5.51 7.79 9.32
CA GLY A 90 -4.09 8.01 9.58
C GLY A 90 -3.83 8.27 11.07
N THR A 91 -2.72 7.76 11.59
CA THR A 91 -2.26 8.09 12.96
C THR A 91 -2.05 9.59 13.13
N THR A 92 -1.67 10.28 12.05
CA THR A 92 -1.59 11.74 11.99
C THR A 92 -2.91 12.44 12.33
N ASN A 93 -4.04 11.83 11.98
CA ASN A 93 -5.38 12.36 12.29
C ASN A 93 -5.85 11.91 13.69
N LEU A 94 -5.58 10.65 14.05
CA LEU A 94 -5.88 10.15 15.40
C LEU A 94 -5.17 10.96 16.48
N VAL A 95 -3.94 11.42 16.22
CA VAL A 95 -3.15 12.22 17.17
C VAL A 95 -3.58 13.69 17.19
N SER A 96 -3.88 14.28 16.04
CA SER A 96 -4.25 15.71 15.97
C SER A 96 -5.69 15.99 16.41
N ASN A 97 -6.60 15.04 16.17
CA ASN A 97 -8.03 15.17 16.40
C ASN A 97 -8.63 13.92 17.09
N PRO A 98 -8.08 13.48 18.24
CA PRO A 98 -8.44 12.18 18.83
C PRO A 98 -9.93 12.03 19.13
N HIS A 99 -10.58 13.09 19.62
CA HIS A 99 -12.01 13.06 19.96
C HIS A 99 -12.93 12.95 18.76
N ASP A 100 -12.49 13.26 17.54
CA ASP A 100 -13.30 13.09 16.32
C ASP A 100 -13.45 11.60 15.99
N TYR A 101 -12.42 10.82 16.28
CA TYR A 101 -12.33 9.40 15.93
C TYR A 101 -12.60 8.47 17.12
N PHE A 102 -11.89 8.62 18.24
CA PHE A 102 -12.06 7.78 19.42
C PHE A 102 -13.29 8.20 20.24
N LYS A 103 -14.14 7.22 20.58
CA LYS A 103 -15.36 7.42 21.37
C LYS A 103 -15.35 6.45 22.55
N ALA A 104 -15.55 6.96 23.77
CA ALA A 104 -15.41 6.18 24.99
C ALA A 104 -16.28 4.91 25.04
N GLU A 105 -17.51 5.00 24.53
CA GLU A 105 -18.52 3.94 24.59
C GLU A 105 -18.53 3.02 23.36
N ILE A 106 -17.61 3.19 22.41
CA ILE A 106 -17.54 2.35 21.21
C ILE A 106 -16.33 1.43 21.34
N PRO A 107 -16.52 0.14 21.64
CA PRO A 107 -15.45 -0.85 21.64
C PRO A 107 -14.67 -0.80 20.33
N THR A 108 -13.35 -0.65 20.44
CA THR A 108 -12.49 -0.34 19.30
C THR A 108 -11.30 -1.30 19.24
N VAL A 109 -11.08 -1.88 18.06
CA VAL A 109 -9.84 -2.55 17.68
C VAL A 109 -9.01 -1.58 16.83
N LEU A 110 -7.86 -1.16 17.34
CA LEU A 110 -6.89 -0.37 16.56
C LEU A 110 -5.90 -1.32 15.87
N VAL A 111 -5.94 -1.36 14.55
CA VAL A 111 -4.98 -2.10 13.73
C VAL A 111 -3.85 -1.16 13.33
N SER A 112 -2.71 -1.25 14.01
CA SER A 112 -1.57 -0.36 13.80
C SER A 112 -0.58 -0.93 12.79
N PHE A 113 -0.31 -0.17 11.73
CA PHE A 113 0.68 -0.46 10.70
C PHE A 113 1.93 0.42 10.86
N ALA A 114 3.11 -0.20 10.92
CA ALA A 114 4.37 0.54 10.91
C ALA A 114 5.54 -0.30 10.41
N ARG A 115 6.37 0.26 9.51
CA ARG A 115 7.64 -0.37 9.11
C ARG A 115 8.63 -0.43 10.27
N SER A 116 8.94 0.73 10.87
CA SER A 116 9.95 0.83 11.93
C SER A 116 9.41 0.66 13.35
N GLY A 117 8.09 0.72 13.53
CA GLY A 117 7.46 0.74 14.86
C GLY A 117 7.84 1.95 15.75
N ASN A 118 8.51 2.98 15.20
CA ASN A 118 9.16 4.05 15.95
C ASN A 118 8.62 5.46 15.67
N SER A 119 7.61 5.61 14.80
CA SER A 119 6.92 6.90 14.62
C SER A 119 6.28 7.32 15.95
N PRO A 120 6.54 8.55 16.42
CA PRO A 120 5.88 9.09 17.61
C PRO A 120 4.35 9.02 17.51
N GLU A 121 3.80 9.28 16.32
CA GLU A 121 2.36 9.27 16.05
C GLU A 121 1.75 7.88 16.20
N SER A 122 2.47 6.82 15.83
CA SER A 122 2.04 5.44 16.03
C SER A 122 1.81 5.12 17.51
N LEU A 123 2.76 5.48 18.37
CA LEU A 123 2.65 5.25 19.82
C LEU A 123 1.60 6.15 20.46
N ALA A 124 1.55 7.42 20.05
CA ALA A 124 0.58 8.37 20.56
C ALA A 124 -0.86 7.95 20.20
N SER A 125 -1.10 7.39 19.02
CA SER A 125 -2.42 6.87 18.64
C SER A 125 -2.88 5.73 19.56
N VAL A 126 -1.97 4.82 19.92
CA VAL A 126 -2.25 3.75 20.89
C VAL A 126 -2.55 4.34 22.26
N GLN A 127 -1.72 5.26 22.75
CA GLN A 127 -1.89 5.90 24.06
C GLN A 127 -3.23 6.66 24.16
N LEU A 128 -3.58 7.42 23.12
CA LEU A 128 -4.85 8.16 23.04
C LEU A 128 -6.05 7.20 22.99
N GLY A 129 -5.93 6.10 22.23
CA GLY A 129 -6.94 5.04 22.21
C GLY A 129 -7.17 4.44 23.59
N GLN A 130 -6.09 4.08 24.30
CA GLN A 130 -6.13 3.57 25.67
C GLN A 130 -6.67 4.58 26.68
N GLN A 131 -6.39 5.88 26.49
CA GLN A 131 -6.88 6.95 27.36
C GLN A 131 -8.37 7.23 27.18
N ILE A 132 -8.88 7.16 25.94
CA ILE A 132 -10.23 7.63 25.60
C ILE A 132 -11.25 6.48 25.54
N VAL A 133 -10.88 5.32 24.98
CA VAL A 133 -11.80 4.21 24.71
C VAL A 133 -11.79 3.23 25.89
N ARG A 134 -12.99 2.90 26.42
CA ARG A 134 -13.10 1.98 27.56
C ARG A 134 -12.69 0.55 27.22
N ASP A 135 -13.22 0.03 26.12
CA ASP A 135 -12.94 -1.32 25.63
C ASP A 135 -12.02 -1.21 24.40
N PHE A 136 -10.71 -1.17 24.65
CA PHE A 136 -9.69 -0.94 23.63
C PHE A 136 -8.84 -2.17 23.40
N TYR A 137 -8.81 -2.62 22.14
CA TYR A 137 -8.04 -3.77 21.66
C TYR A 137 -7.14 -3.34 20.51
N GLN A 138 -6.13 -4.16 20.23
CA GLN A 138 -5.09 -3.81 19.27
C GLN A 138 -4.71 -5.02 18.42
N ILE A 139 -4.38 -4.74 17.16
CA ILE A 139 -3.62 -5.67 16.32
C ILE A 139 -2.43 -4.88 15.80
N THR A 140 -1.22 -5.29 16.16
CA THR A 140 0.01 -4.61 15.75
C THR A 140 0.64 -5.38 14.60
N ILE A 141 0.60 -4.80 13.40
CA ILE A 141 1.19 -5.37 12.18
C ILE A 141 2.43 -4.54 11.84
N THR A 142 3.62 -5.07 12.09
CA THR A 142 4.88 -4.30 12.03
C THR A 142 6.06 -5.13 11.52
N CYS A 143 7.06 -4.48 10.93
CA CYS A 143 8.25 -5.15 10.38
C CYS A 143 9.44 -5.16 11.35
N ALA A 144 9.48 -4.28 12.35
CA ALA A 144 10.63 -4.11 13.24
C ALA A 144 10.38 -4.72 14.64
N PRO A 145 10.99 -5.86 15.01
CA PRO A 145 10.79 -6.49 16.32
C PRO A 145 11.34 -5.66 17.49
N GLU A 146 12.34 -4.80 17.22
CA GLU A 146 12.89 -3.80 18.14
C GLU A 146 12.14 -2.48 18.13
N GLY A 147 11.14 -2.32 17.26
CA GLY A 147 10.30 -1.13 17.20
C GLY A 147 9.47 -0.97 18.47
N LYS A 148 9.28 0.28 18.92
CA LYS A 148 8.53 0.57 20.15
C LYS A 148 7.11 -0.01 20.15
N LEU A 149 6.41 -0.02 19.00
CA LEU A 149 5.12 -0.69 18.87
C LEU A 149 5.19 -2.20 19.14
N ALA A 150 6.19 -2.89 18.58
CA ALA A 150 6.37 -4.33 18.78
C ALA A 150 6.71 -4.65 20.24
N ILE A 151 7.58 -3.84 20.86
CA ILE A 151 7.94 -3.98 22.27
C ILE A 151 6.72 -3.80 23.17
N ALA A 152 5.90 -2.78 22.91
CA ALA A 152 4.69 -2.50 23.69
C ALA A 152 3.63 -3.61 23.60
N ALA A 153 3.63 -4.40 22.53
CA ALA A 153 2.65 -5.47 22.32
C ALA A 153 2.99 -6.81 23.00
N LYS A 154 4.23 -7.04 23.47
CA LYS A 154 4.69 -8.37 23.91
C LYS A 154 3.92 -8.97 25.08
N ASP A 155 3.48 -8.14 26.03
CA ASP A 155 2.84 -8.58 27.27
C ASP A 155 1.40 -8.06 27.40
N ASP A 156 0.83 -7.50 26.33
CA ASP A 156 -0.53 -6.97 26.31
C ASP A 156 -1.50 -8.01 25.73
N THR A 157 -2.31 -8.63 26.59
CA THR A 157 -3.29 -9.64 26.17
C THR A 157 -4.40 -9.08 25.27
N ASN A 158 -4.59 -7.75 25.25
CA ASN A 158 -5.52 -7.08 24.35
C ASN A 158 -4.84 -6.67 23.03
N ASN A 159 -3.57 -7.05 22.80
CA ASN A 159 -2.82 -6.71 21.59
C ASN A 159 -2.29 -7.95 20.86
N LEU A 160 -2.81 -8.20 19.66
CA LEU A 160 -2.29 -9.24 18.78
C LEU A 160 -1.09 -8.71 17.97
N LEU A 161 0.12 -9.09 18.36
CA LEU A 161 1.32 -8.81 17.57
C LEU A 161 1.46 -9.79 16.39
N LEU A 162 1.52 -9.24 15.17
CA LEU A 162 1.80 -9.93 13.91
C LEU A 162 3.07 -9.32 13.27
N MET A 163 4.17 -10.05 13.36
CA MET A 163 5.42 -9.64 12.75
C MET A 163 5.43 -9.96 11.25
N MET A 164 5.85 -8.99 10.44
CA MET A 164 6.13 -9.23 9.03
C MET A 164 7.49 -9.95 8.87
N PRO A 165 7.77 -10.55 7.70
CA PRO A 165 9.09 -11.15 7.44
C PRO A 165 10.23 -10.16 7.70
N ASP A 166 11.34 -10.61 8.30
CA ASP A 166 12.44 -9.73 8.75
C ASP A 166 12.97 -8.82 7.63
N ARG A 167 13.10 -9.39 6.42
CA ARG A 167 13.53 -8.69 5.21
C ARG A 167 12.60 -7.57 4.76
N SER A 168 11.36 -7.52 5.25
CA SER A 168 10.38 -6.46 4.95
C SER A 168 10.59 -5.19 5.80
N ASN A 169 11.47 -5.19 6.81
CA ASN A 169 11.88 -3.97 7.49
C ASN A 169 12.83 -3.16 6.61
N ASP A 170 12.27 -2.56 5.55
CA ASP A 170 13.00 -1.88 4.50
C ASP A 170 14.03 -0.90 5.10
N ALA A 171 15.31 -1.08 4.75
CA ALA A 171 16.39 -0.17 5.05
C ALA A 171 16.37 1.05 4.12
N GLY A 172 15.79 0.92 2.92
CA GLY A 172 15.57 2.02 2.00
C GLY A 172 14.71 3.13 2.61
N PHE A 173 14.84 4.33 2.05
CA PHE A 173 14.01 5.47 2.44
C PHE A 173 12.53 5.15 2.28
N ALA A 174 12.14 4.79 1.04
CA ALA A 174 10.79 4.45 0.66
C ALA A 174 10.42 3.06 1.17
N MET A 175 9.22 2.94 1.71
CA MET A 175 8.61 1.64 2.01
C MET A 175 8.24 0.91 0.72
N THR A 176 8.60 -0.36 0.62
CA THR A 176 8.30 -1.24 -0.53
C THR A 176 7.72 -2.57 -0.02
N GLY A 177 8.55 -3.53 0.38
CA GLY A 177 8.13 -4.81 0.94
C GLY A 177 7.40 -4.67 2.28
N SER A 178 7.73 -3.65 3.08
CA SER A 178 6.94 -3.33 4.28
C SER A 178 5.47 -3.04 3.96
N PHE A 179 5.20 -2.19 2.97
CA PHE A 179 3.83 -1.85 2.55
C PHE A 179 3.06 -3.08 2.06
N THR A 180 3.66 -3.87 1.17
CA THR A 180 2.96 -4.99 0.54
C THR A 180 2.76 -6.16 1.51
N CYS A 181 3.72 -6.46 2.39
CA CYS A 181 3.53 -7.48 3.43
C CYS A 181 2.43 -7.11 4.42
N MET A 182 2.43 -5.87 4.94
CA MET A 182 1.38 -5.42 5.87
C MET A 182 0.00 -5.45 5.23
N THR A 183 -0.10 -5.03 3.96
CA THR A 183 -1.33 -5.10 3.16
C THR A 183 -1.81 -6.54 3.02
N LEU A 184 -0.93 -7.47 2.63
CA LEU A 184 -1.29 -8.88 2.49
C LEU A 184 -1.74 -9.47 3.83
N THR A 185 -1.00 -9.29 4.91
CA THR A 185 -1.38 -9.85 6.21
C THR A 185 -2.72 -9.31 6.69
N ALA A 186 -3.00 -8.02 6.52
CA ALA A 186 -4.29 -7.46 6.90
C ALA A 186 -5.45 -8.04 6.07
N LEU A 187 -5.27 -8.24 4.76
CA LEU A 187 -6.25 -8.93 3.92
C LEU A 187 -6.49 -10.36 4.40
N LEU A 188 -5.41 -11.13 4.65
CA LEU A 188 -5.52 -12.51 5.09
C LEU A 188 -6.27 -12.63 6.42
N VAL A 189 -6.06 -11.70 7.36
CA VAL A 189 -6.70 -11.69 8.68
C VAL A 189 -8.19 -11.36 8.59
N PHE A 190 -8.60 -10.39 7.77
CA PHE A 190 -9.97 -9.84 7.80
C PHE A 190 -10.87 -10.26 6.64
N ASP A 191 -10.33 -10.92 5.61
CA ASP A 191 -11.13 -11.52 4.54
C ASP A 191 -11.79 -12.81 5.06
N GLU A 192 -13.08 -12.75 5.38
CA GLU A 192 -13.85 -13.91 5.86
C GLU A 192 -14.65 -14.60 4.74
N ALA A 193 -14.70 -13.99 3.55
CA ALA A 193 -15.45 -14.51 2.41
C ALA A 193 -14.75 -15.68 1.71
N HIS A 194 -13.43 -15.80 1.87
CA HIS A 194 -12.62 -16.81 1.17
C HIS A 194 -11.96 -17.79 2.13
N SER A 195 -11.92 -19.05 1.71
CA SER A 195 -11.20 -20.12 2.40
C SER A 195 -9.69 -19.91 2.36
N LEU A 196 -8.97 -20.65 3.21
CA LEU A 196 -7.49 -20.63 3.21
C LEU A 196 -6.91 -21.08 1.84
N GLU A 197 -7.55 -22.05 1.18
CA GLU A 197 -7.13 -22.57 -0.14
C GLU A 197 -7.29 -21.50 -1.24
N GLU A 198 -8.41 -20.78 -1.25
CA GLU A 198 -8.62 -19.67 -2.19
C GLU A 198 -7.60 -18.55 -1.96
N LYS A 199 -7.35 -18.19 -0.68
CA LYS A 199 -6.31 -17.21 -0.31
C LYS A 199 -4.91 -17.65 -0.76
N GLU A 200 -4.56 -18.93 -0.60
CA GLU A 200 -3.31 -19.47 -1.11
C GLU A 200 -3.21 -19.34 -2.64
N GLY A 201 -4.32 -19.62 -3.33
CA GLY A 201 -4.45 -19.42 -4.78
C GLY A 201 -4.19 -17.96 -5.19
N PHE A 202 -4.78 -17.00 -4.50
CA PHE A 202 -4.52 -15.57 -4.72
C PHE A 202 -3.05 -15.23 -4.47
N VAL A 203 -2.46 -15.70 -3.36
CA VAL A 203 -1.05 -15.46 -3.03
C VAL A 203 -0.11 -16.03 -4.10
N LYS A 204 -0.38 -17.24 -4.59
CA LYS A 204 0.40 -17.85 -5.67
C LYS A 204 0.34 -17.00 -6.95
N ALA A 205 -0.85 -16.56 -7.34
CA ALA A 205 -1.06 -15.72 -8.52
C ALA A 205 -0.33 -14.38 -8.42
N ILE A 206 -0.52 -13.63 -7.32
CA ILE A 206 0.13 -12.31 -7.16
C ILE A 206 1.65 -12.43 -7.19
N ARG A 207 2.23 -13.52 -6.66
CA ARG A 207 3.68 -13.77 -6.72
C ARG A 207 4.16 -13.94 -8.15
N GLN A 208 3.46 -14.73 -8.96
CA GLN A 208 3.79 -14.92 -10.38
C GLN A 208 3.70 -13.60 -11.14
N MET A 209 2.62 -12.83 -10.91
CA MET A 209 2.44 -11.51 -11.50
C MET A 209 3.55 -10.54 -11.06
N GLY A 210 3.90 -10.49 -9.78
CA GLY A 210 4.97 -9.65 -9.25
C GLY A 210 6.33 -10.00 -9.85
N THR A 211 6.66 -11.29 -9.97
CA THR A 211 7.87 -11.74 -10.67
C THR A 211 7.87 -11.31 -12.14
N SER A 212 6.74 -11.44 -12.83
CA SER A 212 6.59 -11.00 -14.23
C SER A 212 6.83 -9.49 -14.41
N VAL A 213 6.48 -8.66 -13.41
CA VAL A 213 6.82 -7.23 -13.43
C VAL A 213 8.33 -7.02 -13.38
N LEU A 214 9.03 -7.73 -12.49
CA LEU A 214 10.48 -7.63 -12.33
C LEU A 214 11.23 -8.11 -13.58
N GLU A 215 10.72 -9.15 -14.24
CA GLU A 215 11.29 -9.70 -15.47
C GLU A 215 11.11 -8.77 -16.68
N ARG A 216 10.02 -7.99 -16.69
CA ARG A 216 9.67 -7.03 -17.77
C ARG A 216 10.09 -5.59 -17.45
N GLU A 217 11.17 -5.42 -16.69
CA GLU A 217 11.70 -4.10 -16.33
C GLU A 217 12.00 -3.23 -17.58
N ASP A 218 12.48 -3.84 -18.66
CA ASP A 218 12.81 -3.19 -19.92
C ASP A 218 11.58 -2.54 -20.59
N VAL A 219 10.41 -3.18 -20.49
CA VAL A 219 9.13 -2.62 -20.93
C VAL A 219 8.79 -1.36 -20.13
N ILE A 220 8.96 -1.40 -18.81
CA ILE A 220 8.71 -0.24 -17.93
C ILE A 220 9.71 0.88 -18.20
N GLN A 221 10.98 0.54 -18.43
CA GLN A 221 12.04 1.47 -18.79
C GLN A 221 11.71 2.24 -20.08
N HIS A 222 11.06 1.59 -21.06
CA HIS A 222 10.62 2.27 -22.29
C HIS A 222 9.69 3.46 -21.98
N TYR A 223 8.72 3.27 -21.07
CA TYR A 223 7.83 4.35 -20.64
C TYR A 223 8.56 5.44 -19.85
N VAL A 224 9.48 5.04 -18.96
CA VAL A 224 10.28 5.98 -18.16
C VAL A 224 11.27 6.78 -19.02
N ASN A 225 11.67 6.29 -20.19
CA ASN A 225 12.55 7.02 -21.10
C ASN A 225 11.86 8.21 -21.80
N LEU A 226 10.52 8.28 -21.84
CA LEU A 226 9.78 9.41 -22.41
C LEU A 226 10.03 10.71 -21.63
N ASP A 227 9.98 11.86 -22.27
CA ASP A 227 10.08 13.15 -21.56
C ASP A 227 8.78 13.48 -20.80
N TYR A 228 8.86 13.52 -19.47
CA TYR A 228 7.75 13.87 -18.59
C TYR A 228 8.26 14.55 -17.31
N ASN A 229 7.37 15.31 -16.68
CA ASN A 229 7.57 15.87 -15.34
C ASN A 229 6.30 15.75 -14.46
N ARG A 230 5.29 15.02 -14.96
CA ARG A 230 4.05 14.71 -14.25
C ARG A 230 3.73 13.23 -14.37
N VAL A 231 3.34 12.60 -13.26
CA VAL A 231 2.85 11.21 -13.24
C VAL A 231 1.50 11.15 -12.54
N ILE A 232 0.55 10.48 -13.17
CA ILE A 232 -0.82 10.31 -12.67
C ILE A 232 -1.08 8.83 -12.50
N TYR A 233 -1.56 8.42 -11.33
CA TYR A 233 -2.06 7.07 -11.09
C TYR A 233 -3.56 7.12 -10.80
N LEU A 234 -4.34 6.36 -11.54
CA LEU A 234 -5.77 6.20 -11.31
C LEU A 234 -6.10 4.74 -11.00
N GLY A 235 -7.14 4.50 -10.22
CA GLY A 235 -7.68 3.16 -10.00
C GLY A 235 -8.95 3.21 -9.16
N SER A 236 -9.82 2.22 -9.32
CA SER A 236 -11.10 2.15 -8.60
C SER A 236 -11.02 1.29 -7.34
N GLY A 237 -11.82 1.62 -6.32
CA GLY A 237 -11.85 0.86 -5.06
C GLY A 237 -10.48 0.73 -4.39
N SER A 238 -10.04 -0.49 -4.11
CA SER A 238 -8.73 -0.78 -3.54
C SER A 238 -7.57 -0.20 -4.35
N LEU A 239 -7.72 -0.13 -5.68
CA LEU A 239 -6.69 0.39 -6.58
C LEU A 239 -6.54 1.92 -6.48
N SER A 240 -7.52 2.64 -5.93
CA SER A 240 -7.39 4.06 -5.59
C SER A 240 -6.46 4.27 -4.39
N GLY A 241 -6.60 3.43 -3.35
CA GLY A 241 -5.68 3.39 -2.21
C GLY A 241 -4.25 3.07 -2.65
N LEU A 242 -4.10 2.13 -3.59
CA LEU A 242 -2.81 1.86 -4.21
C LEU A 242 -2.27 3.06 -4.99
N ALA A 243 -3.09 3.71 -5.83
CA ALA A 243 -2.69 4.86 -6.62
C ALA A 243 -2.11 5.97 -5.74
N ARG A 244 -2.69 6.19 -4.56
CA ARG A 244 -2.19 7.12 -3.52
C ARG A 244 -0.79 6.75 -3.01
N GLU A 245 -0.50 5.46 -2.86
CA GLU A 245 0.81 4.96 -2.43
C GLU A 245 1.87 5.09 -3.54
N VAL A 246 1.59 4.56 -4.73
CA VAL A 246 2.63 4.52 -5.78
C VAL A 246 2.96 5.90 -6.34
N GLN A 247 2.03 6.86 -6.31
CA GLN A 247 2.37 8.24 -6.62
C GLN A 247 3.30 8.85 -5.55
N LEU A 248 3.15 8.47 -4.28
CA LEU A 248 4.02 8.97 -3.21
C LEU A 248 5.45 8.46 -3.41
N LYS A 249 5.62 7.21 -3.88
CA LYS A 249 6.93 6.65 -4.23
C LYS A 249 7.65 7.49 -5.28
N ILE A 250 6.95 7.99 -6.31
CA ILE A 250 7.52 8.92 -7.29
C ILE A 250 7.97 10.21 -6.60
N LEU A 251 7.10 10.84 -5.80
CA LEU A 251 7.44 12.08 -5.08
C LEU A 251 8.66 11.92 -4.19
N GLU A 252 8.67 10.87 -3.37
CA GLU A 252 9.75 10.56 -2.43
C GLU A 252 11.07 10.32 -3.16
N LEU A 253 11.07 9.39 -4.12
CA LEU A 253 12.31 8.96 -4.78
C LEU A 253 12.85 10.01 -5.77
N THR A 254 12.00 10.90 -6.29
CA THR A 254 12.44 11.98 -7.19
C THR A 254 12.71 13.30 -6.46
N ALA A 255 12.55 13.34 -5.14
CA ALA A 255 12.63 14.57 -4.33
C ALA A 255 11.66 15.67 -4.83
N GLY A 256 10.48 15.28 -5.31
CA GLY A 256 9.47 16.19 -5.85
C GLY A 256 9.80 16.82 -7.20
N GLN A 257 10.88 16.41 -7.88
CA GLN A 257 11.21 16.89 -9.23
C GLN A 257 10.16 16.48 -10.27
N ILE A 258 9.48 15.35 -10.05
CA ILE A 258 8.33 14.91 -10.83
C ILE A 258 7.09 15.15 -9.98
N ALA A 259 6.20 16.01 -10.45
CA ALA A 259 4.93 16.26 -9.78
C ALA A 259 3.98 15.08 -10.00
N THR A 260 3.10 14.83 -9.05
CA THR A 260 2.21 13.67 -9.12
C THR A 260 0.77 14.02 -8.78
N ALA A 261 -0.14 13.18 -9.28
CA ALA A 261 -1.54 13.18 -8.87
C ALA A 261 -2.03 11.73 -8.76
N PHE A 262 -3.03 11.52 -7.89
CA PHE A 262 -3.81 10.29 -7.87
C PHE A 262 -5.30 10.62 -7.74
N ASP A 263 -6.15 9.71 -8.20
CA ASP A 263 -7.58 9.75 -7.95
C ASP A 263 -8.20 8.36 -8.22
N SER A 264 -9.49 8.23 -7.97
CA SER A 264 -10.32 7.21 -8.59
C SER A 264 -10.52 7.47 -10.08
N SER A 265 -10.69 6.39 -10.87
CA SER A 265 -10.91 6.47 -12.32
C SER A 265 -12.06 7.40 -12.71
N MET A 266 -13.19 7.33 -11.99
CA MET A 266 -14.31 8.24 -12.22
C MET A 266 -14.10 9.63 -11.62
N GLY A 267 -13.56 9.72 -10.39
CA GLY A 267 -13.37 10.98 -9.68
C GLY A 267 -12.46 11.97 -10.42
N PHE A 268 -11.49 11.45 -11.16
CA PHE A 268 -10.51 12.26 -11.89
C PHE A 268 -11.14 13.30 -12.82
N ARG A 269 -12.31 13.00 -13.41
CA ARG A 269 -13.03 13.91 -14.32
C ARG A 269 -13.49 15.22 -13.64
N HIS A 270 -13.67 15.21 -12.33
CA HIS A 270 -14.33 16.28 -11.59
C HIS A 270 -13.36 17.39 -11.13
N GLY A 271 -12.46 17.80 -12.01
CA GLY A 271 -11.45 18.83 -11.74
C GLY A 271 -10.02 18.31 -11.86
N PRO A 272 -9.62 17.23 -11.15
CA PRO A 272 -8.23 16.75 -11.12
C PRO A 272 -7.61 16.46 -12.50
N LYS A 273 -8.42 16.11 -13.51
CA LYS A 273 -8.02 15.99 -14.91
C LYS A 273 -7.31 17.23 -15.47
N SER A 274 -7.53 18.42 -14.91
CA SER A 274 -6.79 19.64 -15.29
C SER A 274 -5.28 19.56 -15.03
N PHE A 275 -4.80 18.56 -14.28
CA PHE A 275 -3.39 18.29 -14.07
C PHE A 275 -2.68 17.76 -15.34
N VAL A 276 -3.43 17.18 -16.29
CA VAL A 276 -2.88 16.56 -17.51
C VAL A 276 -2.30 17.61 -18.45
N ASN A 277 -1.10 17.35 -18.96
CA ASN A 277 -0.45 18.11 -20.04
C ASN A 277 0.40 17.19 -20.93
N SER A 278 1.06 17.77 -21.95
CA SER A 278 1.96 17.07 -22.89
C SER A 278 3.22 16.45 -22.27
N SER A 279 3.43 16.62 -20.96
CA SER A 279 4.54 16.06 -20.19
C SER A 279 4.04 15.16 -19.04
N SER A 280 2.82 14.64 -19.18
CA SER A 280 2.18 13.75 -18.20
C SER A 280 2.21 12.29 -18.65
N LEU A 281 2.63 11.38 -17.77
CA LEU A 281 2.33 9.95 -17.90
C LEU A 281 1.10 9.63 -17.06
N ALA A 282 0.09 9.02 -17.65
CA ALA A 282 -1.11 8.55 -16.95
C ALA A 282 -1.16 7.02 -16.96
N PHE A 283 -1.15 6.44 -15.76
CA PHE A 283 -1.32 5.01 -15.54
C PHE A 283 -2.68 4.76 -14.90
N VAL A 284 -3.47 3.84 -15.45
CA VAL A 284 -4.76 3.44 -14.88
C VAL A 284 -4.69 1.97 -14.49
N PHE A 285 -4.82 1.70 -13.20
CA PHE A 285 -4.95 0.35 -12.68
C PHE A 285 -6.37 -0.15 -12.95
N VAL A 286 -6.48 -1.19 -13.76
CA VAL A 286 -7.76 -1.71 -14.25
C VAL A 286 -8.26 -2.82 -13.33
N SER A 287 -9.49 -2.67 -12.86
CA SER A 287 -10.16 -3.63 -11.98
C SER A 287 -10.42 -4.99 -12.66
N ASN A 288 -10.38 -6.03 -11.82
CA ASN A 288 -10.84 -7.39 -12.14
C ASN A 288 -12.36 -7.58 -11.89
N ASP A 289 -13.08 -6.58 -11.39
CA ASP A 289 -14.54 -6.63 -11.32
C ASP A 289 -15.12 -6.14 -12.66
N ASP A 290 -15.93 -6.97 -13.34
CA ASP A 290 -16.42 -6.66 -14.69
C ASP A 290 -17.26 -5.37 -14.75
N TYR A 291 -17.97 -5.05 -13.68
CA TYR A 291 -18.74 -3.81 -13.58
C TYR A 291 -17.83 -2.60 -13.42
N THR A 292 -16.90 -2.66 -12.47
CA THR A 292 -15.95 -1.58 -12.17
C THR A 292 -15.00 -1.32 -13.36
N ARG A 293 -14.55 -2.39 -14.02
CA ARG A 293 -13.66 -2.34 -15.18
C ARG A 293 -14.17 -1.42 -16.28
N GLN A 294 -15.48 -1.44 -16.57
CA GLN A 294 -16.08 -0.58 -17.61
C GLN A 294 -15.70 0.89 -17.40
N TYR A 295 -15.75 1.37 -16.16
CA TYR A 295 -15.42 2.77 -15.84
C TYR A 295 -13.93 3.08 -15.91
N ASP A 296 -13.07 2.09 -15.61
CA ASP A 296 -11.61 2.21 -15.78
C ASP A 296 -11.25 2.29 -17.27
N ILE A 297 -11.89 1.48 -18.11
CA ILE A 297 -11.72 1.50 -19.56
C ILE A 297 -12.26 2.80 -20.17
N ASP A 298 -13.39 3.33 -19.69
CA ASP A 298 -13.93 4.60 -20.16
C ASP A 298 -12.98 5.77 -19.92
N ILE A 299 -12.35 5.87 -18.74
CA ILE A 299 -11.38 6.94 -18.48
C ILE A 299 -10.09 6.76 -19.29
N LEU A 300 -9.65 5.52 -19.52
CA LEU A 300 -8.52 5.22 -20.40
C LEU A 300 -8.79 5.69 -21.83
N ASN A 301 -9.94 5.32 -22.39
CA ASN A 301 -10.39 5.74 -23.72
C ASN A 301 -10.48 7.26 -23.83
N GLU A 302 -11.01 7.93 -22.81
CA GLU A 302 -11.12 9.39 -22.78
C GLU A 302 -9.75 10.07 -22.74
N LEU A 303 -8.86 9.68 -21.82
CA LEU A 303 -7.51 10.24 -21.72
C LEU A 303 -6.70 10.00 -23.00
N HIS A 304 -6.85 8.82 -23.60
CA HIS A 304 -6.22 8.49 -24.86
C HIS A 304 -6.79 9.33 -26.01
N GLY A 305 -8.11 9.45 -26.11
CA GLY A 305 -8.80 10.22 -27.15
C GLY A 305 -8.49 11.72 -27.10
N ASP A 306 -8.24 12.28 -25.92
CA ASP A 306 -7.85 13.69 -25.77
C ASP A 306 -6.51 14.01 -26.44
N GLN A 307 -5.61 13.02 -26.58
CA GLN A 307 -4.27 13.19 -27.18
C GLN A 307 -3.43 14.31 -26.53
N ILE A 308 -3.66 14.57 -25.24
CA ILE A 308 -2.90 15.57 -24.47
C ILE A 308 -1.74 14.93 -23.73
N ALA A 309 -1.98 13.85 -22.99
CA ALA A 309 -0.94 13.20 -22.18
C ALA A 309 0.18 12.64 -23.05
N ARG A 310 1.41 12.64 -22.51
CA ARG A 310 2.56 12.01 -23.20
C ARG A 310 2.39 10.51 -23.33
N LEU A 311 1.77 9.89 -22.32
CA LEU A 311 1.46 8.48 -22.27
C LEU A 311 0.14 8.28 -21.52
N VAL A 312 -0.70 7.40 -22.05
CA VAL A 312 -1.84 6.81 -21.34
C VAL A 312 -1.67 5.30 -21.42
N LEU A 313 -1.61 4.65 -20.26
CA LEU A 313 -1.31 3.22 -20.18
C LEU A 313 -2.22 2.51 -19.18
N ALA A 314 -2.85 1.44 -19.63
CA ALA A 314 -3.59 0.52 -18.78
C ALA A 314 -2.64 -0.44 -18.07
N VAL A 315 -2.82 -0.68 -16.77
CA VAL A 315 -2.12 -1.74 -16.03
C VAL A 315 -3.20 -2.69 -15.51
N GLY A 316 -3.27 -3.89 -16.08
CA GLY A 316 -4.48 -4.72 -15.97
C GLY A 316 -4.24 -6.19 -16.28
N VAL A 317 -5.14 -7.05 -15.84
CA VAL A 317 -5.26 -8.42 -16.35
C VAL A 317 -6.07 -8.40 -17.64
N ASP A 318 -5.62 -9.07 -18.69
CA ASP A 318 -6.29 -9.10 -20.01
C ASP A 318 -7.73 -9.63 -19.91
N ALA A 319 -8.64 -8.98 -20.65
CA ALA A 319 -10.05 -9.36 -20.79
C ALA A 319 -10.57 -9.14 -22.24
N GLU A 320 -11.70 -9.77 -22.57
CA GLU A 320 -12.41 -9.50 -23.83
C GLU A 320 -13.03 -8.09 -23.74
N SER A 321 -12.78 -7.22 -24.74
CA SER A 321 -13.17 -5.78 -24.77
C SER A 321 -12.26 -4.82 -23.99
N ASP A 322 -10.95 -5.00 -24.08
CA ASP A 322 -9.98 -4.10 -23.43
C ASP A 322 -9.65 -2.83 -24.23
N PHE A 323 -9.05 -1.88 -23.51
CA PHE A 323 -8.50 -0.64 -24.05
C PHE A 323 -7.54 -0.92 -25.22
N GLU A 324 -7.82 -0.39 -26.40
CA GLU A 324 -7.02 -0.61 -27.62
C GLU A 324 -5.67 0.13 -27.63
N GLY A 325 -5.41 0.99 -26.63
CA GLY A 325 -4.15 1.69 -26.49
C GLY A 325 -3.05 0.85 -25.85
N LEU A 326 -2.06 1.51 -25.24
CA LEU A 326 -0.94 0.83 -24.62
C LEU A 326 -1.37 0.18 -23.29
N SER A 327 -0.96 -1.07 -23.08
CA SER A 327 -1.19 -1.80 -21.84
C SER A 327 0.09 -2.44 -21.30
N PHE A 328 0.18 -2.51 -19.98
CA PHE A 328 1.01 -3.47 -19.27
C PHE A 328 0.09 -4.59 -18.75
N SER A 329 -0.05 -5.63 -19.58
CA SER A 329 -1.01 -6.70 -19.37
C SER A 329 -0.45 -7.88 -18.59
N PHE A 330 -1.32 -8.53 -17.82
CA PHE A 330 -1.12 -9.86 -17.23
C PHE A 330 -2.09 -10.87 -17.87
N ASP A 331 -1.72 -12.15 -17.86
CA ASP A 331 -2.51 -13.21 -18.48
C ASP A 331 -3.94 -13.29 -17.92
N LYS A 332 -4.92 -13.48 -18.81
CA LYS A 332 -6.35 -13.61 -18.44
C LYS A 332 -6.67 -14.66 -17.38
N GLU A 333 -5.76 -15.62 -17.15
CA GLU A 333 -5.91 -16.60 -16.08
C GLU A 333 -5.96 -15.96 -14.69
N TYR A 334 -5.44 -14.74 -14.51
CA TYR A 334 -5.44 -14.02 -13.23
C TYR A 334 -6.73 -13.23 -12.96
N ARG A 335 -7.79 -13.37 -13.79
CA ARG A 335 -9.07 -12.65 -13.60
C ARG A 335 -9.79 -13.01 -12.30
N PHE A 336 -9.48 -14.16 -11.69
CA PHE A 336 -10.06 -14.58 -10.40
C PHE A 336 -9.45 -13.85 -9.18
N VAL A 337 -8.33 -13.14 -9.34
CA VAL A 337 -7.67 -12.46 -8.24
C VAL A 337 -8.43 -11.17 -7.89
N PRO A 338 -8.88 -10.96 -6.63
CA PRO A 338 -9.58 -9.74 -6.26
C PRO A 338 -8.68 -8.50 -6.31
N ASP A 339 -9.26 -7.32 -6.56
CA ASP A 339 -8.53 -6.06 -6.74
C ASP A 339 -7.58 -5.71 -5.57
N ALA A 340 -7.97 -6.01 -4.33
CA ALA A 340 -7.10 -5.75 -3.18
C ALA A 340 -5.83 -6.62 -3.18
N TYR A 341 -5.90 -7.83 -3.75
CA TYR A 341 -4.73 -8.68 -3.96
C TYR A 341 -3.96 -8.26 -5.22
N LEU A 342 -4.65 -7.86 -6.30
CA LEU A 342 -4.01 -7.26 -7.48
C LEU A 342 -3.21 -6.00 -7.15
N ALA A 343 -3.58 -5.30 -6.08
CA ALA A 343 -2.86 -4.11 -5.65
C ALA A 343 -1.36 -4.40 -5.36
N LEU A 344 -1.02 -5.64 -4.97
CA LEU A 344 0.37 -6.04 -4.68
C LEU A 344 1.27 -6.06 -5.92
N PRO A 345 1.00 -6.83 -6.99
CA PRO A 345 1.82 -6.80 -8.20
C PRO A 345 1.77 -5.43 -8.89
N TYR A 346 0.65 -4.70 -8.79
CA TYR A 346 0.55 -3.34 -9.33
C TYR A 346 1.40 -2.34 -8.52
N ALA A 347 1.58 -2.55 -7.21
CA ALA A 347 2.54 -1.82 -6.40
C ALA A 347 3.97 -2.02 -6.91
N VAL A 348 4.35 -3.26 -7.26
CA VAL A 348 5.68 -3.56 -7.84
C VAL A 348 5.88 -2.80 -9.15
N PHE A 349 4.84 -2.70 -9.99
CA PHE A 349 4.90 -1.89 -11.21
C PHE A 349 5.16 -0.41 -10.88
N GLY A 350 4.35 0.20 -10.01
CA GLY A 350 4.50 1.61 -9.64
C GLY A 350 5.81 1.93 -8.92
N GLN A 351 6.30 1.01 -8.08
CA GLN A 351 7.61 1.11 -7.43
C GLN A 351 8.75 1.01 -8.45
N THR A 352 8.64 0.14 -9.46
CA THR A 352 9.62 0.03 -10.54
C THR A 352 9.67 1.33 -11.34
N VAL A 353 8.52 1.89 -11.73
CA VAL A 353 8.46 3.23 -12.36
C VAL A 353 9.15 4.26 -11.47
N SER A 354 8.91 4.24 -10.15
CA SER A 354 9.49 5.20 -9.20
C SER A 354 11.01 5.10 -9.06
N LEU A 355 11.52 3.87 -8.94
CA LEU A 355 12.96 3.60 -8.89
C LEU A 355 13.65 4.10 -10.16
N LEU A 356 13.13 3.75 -11.33
CA LEU A 356 13.68 4.15 -12.62
C LEU A 356 13.60 5.68 -12.82
N SER A 357 12.51 6.30 -12.38
CA SER A 357 12.33 7.75 -12.41
C SER A 357 13.36 8.48 -11.54
N SER A 358 13.66 7.94 -10.35
CA SER A 358 14.72 8.47 -9.47
C SER A 358 16.07 8.47 -10.16
N ILE A 359 16.44 7.37 -10.82
CA ILE A 359 17.69 7.28 -11.58
C ILE A 359 17.68 8.27 -12.75
N LYS A 360 16.56 8.37 -13.46
CA LYS A 360 16.40 9.31 -14.58
C LYS A 360 16.66 10.76 -14.19
N VAL A 361 16.18 11.20 -13.03
CA VAL A 361 16.41 12.56 -12.53
C VAL A 361 17.76 12.72 -11.81
N GLY A 362 18.63 11.71 -11.88
CA GLY A 362 19.96 11.72 -11.25
C GLY A 362 19.94 11.68 -9.72
N ASN A 363 18.82 11.26 -9.09
CA ASN A 363 18.72 11.13 -7.65
C ASN A 363 19.22 9.75 -7.16
N LYS A 364 19.38 9.62 -5.84
CA LYS A 364 19.85 8.40 -5.16
C LYS A 364 18.67 7.70 -4.48
N PRO A 365 18.12 6.60 -5.04
CA PRO A 365 16.90 5.98 -4.52
C PRO A 365 16.96 5.59 -3.03
N ASP A 366 18.12 5.13 -2.55
CA ASP A 366 18.27 4.70 -1.16
C ASP A 366 18.26 5.88 -0.16
N THR A 367 18.67 7.07 -0.62
CA THR A 367 18.76 8.30 0.18
C THR A 367 18.27 9.53 -0.61
N PRO A 368 16.99 9.57 -1.01
CA PRO A 368 16.51 10.46 -2.06
C PRO A 368 16.24 11.89 -1.58
N SER A 369 16.41 12.19 -0.29
CA SER A 369 16.30 13.55 0.28
C SER A 369 17.70 14.08 0.63
N PRO A 370 18.46 14.63 -0.33
CA PRO A 370 19.82 15.15 -0.07
C PRO A 370 19.84 16.32 0.92
N THR A 371 18.72 17.04 1.05
CA THR A 371 18.54 18.15 2.00
C THR A 371 18.29 17.66 3.43
N GLY A 372 17.88 16.40 3.63
CA GLY A 372 17.49 15.85 4.93
C GLY A 372 16.16 16.38 5.48
N THR A 373 15.37 17.10 4.67
CA THR A 373 14.08 17.67 5.09
C THR A 373 12.97 16.61 5.18
N VAL A 374 13.13 15.47 4.51
CA VAL A 374 12.30 14.28 4.69
C VAL A 374 13.19 13.12 5.12
N ASN A 375 12.72 12.28 6.04
CA ASN A 375 13.54 11.24 6.68
C ASN A 375 12.83 9.88 6.66
N ARG A 376 13.60 8.79 6.51
CA ARG A 376 13.12 7.39 6.57
C ARG A 376 12.28 7.09 7.82
N VAL A 377 12.74 7.61 8.96
CA VAL A 377 11.97 7.70 10.21
C VAL A 377 11.73 9.17 10.45
N VAL A 378 10.46 9.54 10.63
CA VAL A 378 10.06 10.93 10.84
C VAL A 378 10.84 11.57 12.00
N LYS A 379 11.24 12.84 11.84
CA LYS A 379 11.94 13.64 12.84
C LYS A 379 11.18 14.93 13.07
N GLY A 380 11.31 15.49 14.27
CA GLY A 380 10.74 16.80 14.61
C GLY A 380 9.25 16.79 14.99
N VAL A 381 8.64 15.61 15.16
CA VAL A 381 7.27 15.50 15.66
C VAL A 381 7.26 15.63 17.18
N THR A 382 6.55 16.64 17.68
CA THR A 382 6.26 16.81 19.11
C THR A 382 4.86 16.29 19.40
N ILE A 383 4.75 15.31 20.30
CA ILE A 383 3.47 14.82 20.81
C ILE A 383 3.10 15.67 22.02
N HIS A 384 1.97 16.39 21.92
CA HIS A 384 1.42 17.15 23.03
C HIS A 384 0.49 16.25 23.84
N PRO A 385 0.52 16.32 25.18
CA PRO A 385 -0.36 15.52 26.02
C PRO A 385 -1.83 15.94 25.82
N LEU A 386 -2.74 14.96 25.84
CA LEU A 386 -4.17 15.22 25.93
C LEU A 386 -4.55 15.38 27.39
N GLU A 387 -4.91 16.60 27.79
CA GLU A 387 -5.43 16.88 29.13
C GLU A 387 -6.82 16.24 29.31
N ALA A 388 -7.08 15.75 30.52
CA ALA A 388 -8.27 14.97 30.86
C ALA A 388 -9.55 15.81 31.01
#